data_AF-A0A1Z5JBD6-F1
#
_entry.id   AF-A0A1Z5JBD6-F1
#
_cell.length_a   1.000
_cell.length_b   1.000
_cell.length_c   1.000
_cell.angle_alpha   90.00
_cell.angle_beta   90.00
_cell.angle_gamma   90.00
#
_symmetry.space_group_name_H-M   'P 1'
#
loop_
_entity.id
_entity.type
_entity.pdbx_description
1 polymer ?
#
loop_
_entity_poly.entity_id
_entity_poly.type
_entity_poly.pdbx_seq_one_letter_code
_entity_poly.pdbx_strand_id
1 'polypeptide(L)'
;MQAEISPLTSQRKRRRQRSWTNAQIMASCVMLLVISTAAGLLLVFFGLLLRTPQKQPIIPGQIFIPHEPNHRHQIPQRLVFTHRYNLLTDDWKEDAQNDMTTDERDELMVLQKNVREIVKKHPSASVEFWTDEDCIVALKQVAPATQQDEWVQYFRSESQGMFKADWCRGVALLEQGGVYFDVDLGVRQNVFEVLQTNTTLATVKVHRQSQHPGAFFQAFIAVAPQHPVMQRYVDLFAEYYAGRNPAKGPLGVLFLRQAFDELVGEQPAINATTELWQEVLYQKSMKPYLSDDFKPPVWGTRRACHFLVVARLEVPLVVPFYSRIAGSRMCPLQQRK
;
A
#
# COMPACT_ATOMS: atom_id res chain seq x y z
N MET A 1 -38.64 -6.92 95.71
CA MET A 1 -37.67 -7.59 94.82
C MET A 1 -36.68 -6.55 94.36
N GLN A 2 -35.49 -6.58 94.96
CA GLN A 2 -34.29 -5.83 94.57
C GLN A 2 -33.64 -6.50 93.36
N ALA A 3 -32.97 -5.74 92.50
CA ALA A 3 -31.65 -6.12 91.97
C ALA A 3 -31.00 -4.93 91.24
N GLU A 4 -29.90 -4.45 91.81
CA GLU A 4 -28.85 -3.63 91.20
C GLU A 4 -28.07 -4.43 90.16
N ILE A 5 -27.58 -3.80 89.08
CA ILE A 5 -26.36 -4.23 88.37
C ILE A 5 -25.53 -3.00 87.98
N SER A 6 -24.24 -3.07 88.35
CA SER A 6 -23.17 -2.08 88.21
C SER A 6 -22.57 -1.95 86.80
N PRO A 7 -21.79 -0.87 86.51
CA PRO A 7 -21.17 -0.65 85.21
C PRO A 7 -19.73 -1.19 85.11
N LEU A 8 -19.36 -1.70 83.93
CA LEU A 8 -18.02 -2.16 83.56
C LEU A 8 -17.14 -1.02 83.04
N THR A 9 -15.92 -0.98 83.55
CA THR A 9 -14.86 -0.01 83.30
C THR A 9 -14.12 -0.23 81.96
N SER A 10 -13.94 0.85 81.21
CA SER A 10 -13.24 0.91 79.91
C SER A 10 -11.77 1.28 80.09
N GLN A 11 -10.85 0.38 79.71
CA GLN A 11 -9.42 0.65 79.64
C GLN A 11 -9.04 1.37 78.33
N ARG A 12 -8.57 2.63 78.46
CA ARG A 12 -7.99 3.44 77.37
C ARG A 12 -6.53 3.04 77.09
N LYS A 13 -6.28 2.44 75.93
CA LYS A 13 -4.95 2.18 75.37
C LYS A 13 -4.46 3.44 74.61
N ARG A 14 -3.50 4.18 75.17
CA ARG A 14 -2.88 5.35 74.51
C ARG A 14 -1.96 4.91 73.37
N ARG A 15 -2.41 5.06 72.11
CA ARG A 15 -1.55 5.01 70.91
C ARG A 15 -0.85 6.36 70.74
N ARG A 16 0.48 6.38 70.78
CA ARG A 16 1.30 7.53 70.38
C ARG A 16 1.23 7.67 68.86
N GLN A 17 0.46 8.65 68.38
CA GLN A 17 0.51 9.13 67.00
C GLN A 17 1.83 9.89 66.81
N ARG A 18 2.76 9.34 66.04
CA ARG A 18 3.91 10.09 65.50
C ARG A 18 3.37 10.99 64.39
N SER A 19 3.28 12.28 64.67
CA SER A 19 3.01 13.29 63.64
C SER A 19 4.25 13.42 62.76
N TRP A 20 4.12 12.98 61.51
CA TRP A 20 5.10 13.27 60.47
C TRP A 20 4.99 14.73 60.10
N THR A 21 6.11 15.44 60.03
CA THR A 21 6.13 16.82 59.58
C THR A 21 5.87 16.86 58.07
N ASN A 22 5.20 17.92 57.59
CA ASN A 22 4.86 18.07 56.16
C ASN A 22 6.10 17.94 55.23
N ALA A 23 7.30 18.24 55.73
CA ALA A 23 8.56 18.05 55.02
C ALA A 23 8.88 16.57 54.71
N GLN A 24 8.57 15.63 55.62
CA GLN A 24 8.84 14.20 55.42
C GLN A 24 7.85 13.58 54.42
N ILE A 25 6.62 14.09 54.36
CA ILE A 25 5.61 13.66 53.38
C ILE A 25 6.02 14.13 51.97
N MET A 26 6.45 15.39 51.83
CA MET A 26 6.90 15.93 50.54
C MET A 26 8.13 15.21 50.00
N ALA A 27 9.12 14.91 50.85
CA ALA A 27 10.31 14.16 50.44
C ALA A 27 9.98 12.74 49.94
N SER A 28 8.99 12.08 50.56
CA SER A 28 8.57 10.73 50.17
C SER A 28 7.81 10.72 48.84
N CYS A 29 6.97 11.74 48.58
CA CYS A 29 6.26 11.87 47.31
C CYS A 29 7.20 12.16 46.13
N VAL A 30 8.21 13.03 46.33
CA VAL A 30 9.20 13.34 45.27
C VAL A 30 10.04 12.11 44.93
N MET A 31 10.47 11.33 45.94
CA MET A 31 11.26 10.12 45.69
C MET A 31 10.46 9.05 44.92
N LEU A 32 9.18 8.86 45.24
CA LEU A 32 8.28 7.95 44.51
C LEU A 32 8.06 8.39 43.05
N LEU A 33 7.97 9.70 42.79
CA LEU A 33 7.81 10.23 41.44
C LEU A 33 9.07 9.99 40.57
N VAL A 34 10.26 10.15 41.16
CA VAL A 34 11.54 9.91 40.48
C VAL A 34 11.77 8.42 40.18
N ILE A 35 11.39 7.53 41.10
CA ILE A 35 11.49 6.08 40.88
C ILE A 35 10.52 5.62 39.78
N SER A 36 9.29 6.17 39.75
CA SER A 36 8.28 5.84 38.73
C SER A 36 8.72 6.27 37.32
N THR A 37 9.27 7.48 37.19
CA THR A 37 9.76 7.99 35.90
C THR A 37 11.00 7.24 35.42
N ALA A 38 11.93 6.88 36.31
CA ALA A 38 13.10 6.05 35.96
C ALA A 38 12.70 4.63 35.53
N ALA A 39 11.75 3.99 36.21
CA ALA A 39 11.25 2.66 35.85
C ALA A 39 10.53 2.66 34.49
N GLY A 40 9.74 3.71 34.21
CA GLY A 40 9.09 3.90 32.91
C GLY A 40 10.09 4.05 31.76
N LEU A 41 11.14 4.84 31.94
CA LEU A 41 12.21 5.01 30.95
C LEU A 41 13.01 3.72 30.72
N LEU A 42 13.27 2.94 31.77
CA LEU A 42 13.98 1.66 31.65
C LEU A 42 13.17 0.62 30.87
N LEU A 43 11.85 0.56 31.08
CA LEU A 43 10.96 -0.35 30.35
C LEU A 43 10.85 0.02 28.86
N VAL A 44 10.84 1.31 28.54
CA VAL A 44 10.88 1.78 27.13
C VAL A 44 12.22 1.42 26.48
N PHE A 45 13.34 1.60 27.18
CA PHE A 45 14.67 1.28 26.66
C PHE A 45 14.87 -0.24 26.43
N PHE A 46 14.42 -1.09 27.35
CA PHE A 46 14.49 -2.54 27.19
C PHE A 46 13.51 -3.08 26.14
N GLY A 47 12.32 -2.46 26.00
CA GLY A 47 11.38 -2.78 24.93
C GLY A 47 11.91 -2.47 23.53
N LEU A 48 12.74 -1.43 23.40
CA LEU A 48 13.44 -1.08 22.16
C LEU A 48 14.64 -1.99 21.86
N LEU A 49 15.36 -2.46 22.89
CA LEU A 49 16.55 -3.30 22.72
C LEU A 49 16.26 -4.79 22.44
N LEU A 50 15.05 -5.28 22.74
CA LEU A 50 14.68 -6.69 22.58
C LEU A 50 13.86 -7.01 21.32
N ARG A 51 13.60 -6.03 20.44
CA ARG A 51 13.10 -6.34 19.09
C ARG A 51 14.27 -6.84 18.25
N THR A 52 14.60 -8.12 18.41
CA THR A 52 15.38 -8.82 17.39
C THR A 52 14.59 -8.76 16.08
N PRO A 53 15.22 -8.42 14.95
CA PRO A 53 14.54 -8.41 13.66
C PRO A 53 14.02 -9.83 13.42
N GLN A 54 12.71 -9.99 13.51
CA GLN A 54 12.04 -11.25 13.24
C GLN A 54 12.33 -11.56 11.78
N LYS A 55 13.12 -12.62 11.52
CA LYS A 55 13.36 -13.10 10.16
C LYS A 55 12.00 -13.39 9.54
N GLN A 56 11.61 -12.58 8.56
CA GLN A 56 10.37 -12.81 7.85
C GLN A 56 10.43 -14.21 7.21
N PRO A 57 9.38 -15.03 7.36
CA PRO A 57 9.32 -16.32 6.70
C PRO A 57 9.39 -16.11 5.18
N ILE A 58 10.27 -16.88 4.53
CA ILE A 58 10.41 -16.86 3.06
C ILE A 58 9.09 -17.37 2.47
N ILE A 59 8.38 -16.51 1.74
CA ILE A 59 7.13 -16.87 1.07
C ILE A 59 7.47 -17.75 -0.15
N PRO A 60 6.89 -18.95 -0.28
CA PRO A 60 7.10 -19.81 -1.45
C PRO A 60 6.68 -19.08 -2.74
N GLY A 61 7.60 -18.94 -3.70
CA GLY A 61 7.32 -18.29 -4.99
C GLY A 61 8.15 -17.03 -5.29
N GLN A 62 8.89 -16.51 -4.31
CA GLN A 62 9.77 -15.35 -4.50
C GLN A 62 11.08 -15.78 -5.19
N ILE A 63 11.32 -15.33 -6.42
CA ILE A 63 12.63 -15.48 -7.07
C ILE A 63 13.55 -14.40 -6.49
N PHE A 64 14.37 -14.76 -5.51
CA PHE A 64 15.34 -13.86 -4.92
C PHE A 64 16.53 -13.66 -5.87
N ILE A 65 16.54 -12.55 -6.61
CA ILE A 65 17.72 -12.09 -7.33
C ILE A 65 18.52 -11.24 -6.33
N PRO A 66 19.77 -11.59 -5.98
CA PRO A 66 20.56 -10.85 -5.00
C PRO A 66 20.69 -9.38 -5.42
N HIS A 67 20.30 -8.50 -4.50
CA HIS A 67 20.22 -7.06 -4.72
C HIS A 67 21.62 -6.46 -4.90
N GLU A 68 21.88 -5.75 -6.01
CA GLU A 68 23.14 -5.03 -6.17
C GLU A 68 23.27 -3.89 -5.14
N PRO A 69 24.42 -3.73 -4.48
CA PRO A 69 24.62 -2.82 -3.34
C PRO A 69 24.63 -1.31 -3.68
N ASN A 70 24.21 -0.90 -4.88
CA ASN A 70 24.22 0.49 -5.35
C ASN A 70 22.81 1.03 -5.65
N HIS A 71 21.79 0.57 -4.92
CA HIS A 71 20.44 1.09 -5.09
C HIS A 71 20.35 2.56 -4.65
N ARG A 72 20.15 3.47 -5.61
CA ARG A 72 20.14 4.93 -5.37
C ARG A 72 18.77 5.50 -4.99
N HIS A 73 17.67 4.78 -5.23
CA HIS A 73 16.32 5.30 -5.01
C HIS A 73 15.83 4.98 -3.60
N GLN A 74 14.90 5.79 -3.08
CA GLN A 74 14.15 5.45 -1.86
C GLN A 74 13.10 4.35 -2.11
N ILE A 75 12.55 4.29 -3.32
CA ILE A 75 11.63 3.25 -3.77
C ILE A 75 12.44 2.01 -4.19
N PRO A 76 12.29 0.84 -3.54
CA PRO A 76 13.03 -0.37 -3.88
C PRO A 76 12.83 -0.82 -5.34
N GLN A 77 13.88 -1.39 -5.94
CA GLN A 77 13.81 -2.07 -7.25
C GLN A 77 13.05 -3.39 -7.15
N ARG A 78 11.75 -3.30 -6.90
CA ARG A 78 10.80 -4.41 -6.83
C ARG A 78 9.62 -4.08 -7.73
N LEU A 79 9.21 -5.04 -8.55
CA LEU A 79 7.96 -5.00 -9.29
C LEU A 79 6.91 -5.84 -8.56
N VAL A 80 5.73 -5.25 -8.34
CA VAL A 80 4.59 -5.89 -7.70
C VAL A 80 3.46 -5.98 -8.71
N PHE A 81 2.92 -7.18 -8.89
CA PHE A 81 1.72 -7.44 -9.68
C PHE A 81 0.69 -8.13 -8.79
N THR A 82 -0.60 -7.87 -9.07
CA THR A 82 -1.72 -8.57 -8.43
C THR A 82 -2.65 -9.09 -9.51
N HIS A 83 -2.96 -10.38 -9.48
CA HIS A 83 -3.96 -10.99 -10.36
C HIS A 83 -4.33 -12.37 -9.82
N ARG A 84 -5.51 -12.88 -10.17
CA ARG A 84 -5.98 -14.21 -9.71
C ARG A 84 -5.07 -15.37 -10.15
N TYR A 85 -4.31 -15.18 -11.23
CA TYR A 85 -3.30 -16.10 -11.73
C TYR A 85 -1.95 -15.42 -11.71
N ASN A 86 -0.91 -16.17 -11.36
CA ASN A 86 0.45 -15.75 -11.60
C ASN A 86 0.73 -15.75 -13.11
N LEU A 87 0.87 -14.55 -13.67
CA LEU A 87 1.06 -14.37 -15.11
C LEU A 87 2.54 -14.48 -15.54
N LEU A 88 3.45 -14.80 -14.63
CA LEU A 88 4.83 -15.14 -14.98
C LEU A 88 4.95 -16.62 -15.32
N THR A 89 4.21 -17.44 -14.58
CA THR A 89 4.07 -18.89 -14.76
C THR A 89 2.91 -19.21 -15.70
N ASP A 90 2.75 -20.49 -16.02
CA ASP A 90 1.69 -21.00 -16.90
C ASP A 90 0.53 -21.61 -16.10
N ASP A 91 0.40 -21.28 -14.81
CA ASP A 91 -0.52 -21.90 -13.86
C ASP A 91 -1.99 -21.83 -14.31
N TRP A 92 -2.36 -20.79 -15.05
CA TRP A 92 -3.71 -20.64 -15.60
C TRP A 92 -4.09 -21.71 -16.63
N LYS A 93 -3.12 -22.43 -17.22
CA LYS A 93 -3.35 -23.52 -18.18
C LYS A 93 -3.75 -24.83 -17.50
N GLU A 94 -3.35 -25.02 -16.25
CA GLU A 94 -3.53 -26.27 -15.50
C GLU A 94 -4.81 -26.29 -14.67
N ASP A 95 -5.52 -25.15 -14.60
CA ASP A 95 -6.80 -25.02 -13.93
C ASP A 95 -7.91 -25.75 -14.71
N ALA A 96 -7.96 -27.08 -14.53
CA ALA A 96 -8.90 -27.99 -15.17
C ALA A 96 -10.38 -27.71 -14.82
N GLN A 97 -10.62 -26.88 -13.81
CA GLN A 97 -11.97 -26.47 -13.38
C GLN A 97 -12.46 -25.22 -14.09
N ASN A 98 -11.62 -24.59 -14.89
CA ASN A 98 -11.93 -23.31 -15.50
C ASN A 98 -12.61 -23.52 -16.85
N ASP A 99 -13.93 -23.33 -16.88
CA ASP A 99 -14.71 -23.18 -18.12
C ASP A 99 -14.41 -21.81 -18.76
N MET A 100 -13.13 -21.61 -19.09
CA MET A 100 -12.61 -20.37 -19.63
C MET A 100 -12.98 -20.27 -21.10
N THR A 101 -13.68 -19.21 -21.45
CA THR A 101 -14.01 -18.90 -22.84
C THR A 101 -12.75 -18.67 -23.67
N THR A 102 -12.83 -18.86 -24.99
CA THR A 102 -11.72 -18.54 -25.90
C THR A 102 -11.24 -17.10 -25.74
N ASP A 103 -12.17 -16.15 -25.56
CA ASP A 103 -11.85 -14.72 -25.37
C ASP A 103 -11.10 -14.43 -24.07
N GLU A 104 -11.38 -15.18 -22.99
CA GLU A 104 -10.63 -15.06 -21.73
C GLU A 104 -9.23 -15.65 -21.84
N ARG A 105 -9.10 -16.78 -22.55
CA ARG A 105 -7.80 -17.41 -22.82
C ARG A 105 -6.90 -16.48 -23.62
N ASP A 106 -7.43 -15.90 -24.69
CA ASP A 106 -6.70 -14.97 -25.54
C ASP A 106 -6.25 -13.72 -24.76
N GLU A 107 -7.11 -13.19 -23.89
CA GLU A 107 -6.74 -12.07 -23.01
C GLU A 107 -5.61 -12.45 -22.04
N LEU A 108 -5.70 -13.59 -21.37
CA LEU A 108 -4.65 -14.04 -20.44
C LEU A 108 -3.30 -14.22 -21.14
N MET A 109 -3.29 -14.74 -22.36
CA MET A 109 -2.06 -14.85 -23.15
C MET A 109 -1.45 -13.48 -23.46
N VAL A 110 -2.28 -12.48 -23.77
CA VAL A 110 -1.83 -11.10 -24.02
C VAL A 110 -1.30 -10.46 -22.73
N LEU A 111 -2.00 -10.62 -21.61
CA LEU A 111 -1.57 -10.10 -20.30
C LEU A 111 -0.27 -10.76 -19.83
N GLN A 112 -0.15 -12.09 -19.92
CA GLN A 112 1.08 -12.83 -19.61
C GLN A 112 2.26 -12.33 -20.44
N LYS A 113 2.06 -12.17 -21.76
CA LYS A 113 3.10 -11.60 -22.62
C LYS A 113 3.49 -10.20 -22.18
N ASN A 114 2.51 -9.35 -21.85
CA ASN A 114 2.76 -8.00 -21.38
C ASN A 114 3.58 -7.98 -20.08
N VAL A 115 3.17 -8.73 -19.06
CA VAL A 115 3.89 -8.83 -17.78
C VAL A 115 5.34 -9.27 -17.99
N ARG A 116 5.59 -10.29 -18.83
CA ARG A 116 6.95 -10.74 -19.16
C ARG A 116 7.78 -9.65 -19.85
N GLU A 117 7.16 -8.86 -20.73
CA GLU A 117 7.83 -7.69 -21.34
C GLU A 117 8.11 -6.57 -20.34
N ILE A 118 7.22 -6.33 -19.37
CA ILE A 118 7.49 -5.38 -18.28
C ILE A 118 8.70 -5.85 -17.49
N VAL A 119 8.75 -7.11 -17.05
CA VAL A 119 9.88 -7.67 -16.29
C VAL A 119 11.18 -7.55 -17.07
N LYS A 120 11.19 -7.87 -18.37
CA LYS A 120 12.37 -7.76 -19.22
C LYS A 120 12.93 -6.33 -19.30
N LYS A 121 12.08 -5.31 -19.14
CA LYS A 121 12.49 -3.89 -19.12
C LYS A 121 13.07 -3.45 -17.78
N HIS A 122 13.01 -4.28 -16.74
CA HIS A 122 13.52 -3.99 -15.41
C HIS A 122 14.46 -5.13 -14.95
N PRO A 123 15.59 -5.35 -15.66
CA PRO A 123 16.44 -6.53 -15.45
C PRO A 123 17.05 -6.62 -14.04
N SER A 124 17.14 -5.51 -13.32
CA SER A 124 17.67 -5.43 -11.96
C SER A 124 16.61 -5.48 -10.86
N ALA A 125 15.32 -5.50 -11.22
CA ALA A 125 14.24 -5.52 -10.25
C ALA A 125 13.86 -6.94 -9.84
N SER A 126 13.61 -7.16 -8.54
CA SER A 126 12.90 -8.36 -8.10
C SER A 126 11.45 -8.29 -8.56
N VAL A 127 10.80 -9.44 -8.73
CA VAL A 127 9.41 -9.50 -9.20
C VAL A 127 8.58 -10.33 -8.25
N GLU A 128 7.43 -9.78 -7.88
CA GLU A 128 6.47 -10.42 -7.01
C GLU A 128 5.09 -10.41 -7.65
N PHE A 129 4.41 -11.54 -7.48
CA PHE A 129 3.08 -11.74 -8.02
C PHE A 129 2.18 -12.21 -6.88
N TRP A 130 1.30 -11.32 -6.44
CA TRP A 130 0.52 -11.50 -5.23
C TRP A 130 -0.85 -12.12 -5.52
N THR A 131 -1.12 -13.22 -4.82
CA THR A 131 -2.40 -13.92 -4.77
C THR A 131 -3.20 -13.50 -3.54
N ASP A 132 -4.49 -13.87 -3.49
CA ASP A 132 -5.35 -13.59 -2.33
C ASP A 132 -4.77 -14.08 -1.00
N GLU A 133 -4.09 -15.23 -0.98
CA GLU A 133 -3.51 -15.77 0.25
C GLU A 133 -2.27 -14.97 0.70
N ASP A 134 -1.47 -14.47 -0.25
CA ASP A 134 -0.36 -13.55 0.06
C ASP A 134 -0.90 -12.27 0.69
N CYS A 135 -1.98 -11.70 0.12
CA CYS A 135 -2.64 -10.51 0.65
C CYS A 135 -3.15 -10.75 2.08
N ILE A 136 -3.72 -11.92 2.37
CA ILE A 136 -4.25 -12.27 3.70
C ILE A 136 -3.12 -12.39 4.73
N VAL A 137 -1.99 -13.00 4.35
CA VAL A 137 -0.81 -13.09 5.22
C VAL A 137 -0.29 -11.69 5.53
N ALA A 138 -0.13 -10.84 4.52
CA ALA A 138 0.36 -9.47 4.72
C ALA A 138 -0.63 -8.59 5.49
N LEU A 139 -1.93 -8.73 5.27
CA LEU A 139 -2.97 -8.03 6.03
C LEU A 139 -2.84 -8.28 7.52
N LYS A 140 -2.58 -9.53 7.93
CA LYS A 140 -2.34 -9.84 9.36
C LYS A 140 -1.11 -9.14 9.91
N GLN A 141 -0.09 -8.90 9.08
CA GLN A 141 1.13 -8.21 9.50
C GLN A 141 0.94 -6.70 9.65
N VAL A 142 0.20 -6.07 8.73
CA VAL A 142 0.01 -4.60 8.72
C VAL A 142 -1.19 -4.14 9.55
N ALA A 143 -2.18 -4.99 9.79
CA ALA A 143 -3.36 -4.64 10.57
C ALA A 143 -3.00 -4.42 12.06
N PRO A 144 -3.70 -3.51 12.75
CA PRO A 144 -3.61 -3.40 14.21
C PRO A 144 -3.86 -4.77 14.86
N ALA A 145 -3.08 -5.11 15.89
CA ALA A 145 -3.16 -6.42 16.54
C ALA A 145 -4.59 -6.79 17.02
N THR A 146 -5.40 -5.79 17.37
CA THR A 146 -6.79 -5.97 17.81
C THR A 146 -7.81 -6.11 16.67
N GLN A 147 -7.39 -5.95 15.41
CA GLN A 147 -8.25 -5.92 14.22
C GLN A 147 -7.81 -6.89 13.11
N GLN A 148 -6.78 -7.72 13.34
CA GLN A 148 -6.25 -8.63 12.32
C GLN A 148 -7.33 -9.55 11.72
N ASP A 149 -8.13 -10.19 12.58
CA ASP A 149 -9.19 -11.11 12.14
C ASP A 149 -10.30 -10.39 11.38
N GLU A 150 -10.66 -9.18 11.82
CA GLU A 150 -11.67 -8.34 11.19
C GLU A 150 -11.25 -7.92 9.77
N TRP A 151 -10.00 -7.45 9.60
CA TRP A 151 -9.46 -7.07 8.30
C TRP A 151 -9.39 -8.25 7.33
N VAL A 152 -8.95 -9.41 7.81
CA VAL A 152 -8.94 -10.65 6.99
C VAL A 152 -10.36 -11.07 6.63
N GLN A 153 -11.31 -10.96 7.55
CA GLN A 153 -12.72 -11.27 7.27
C GLN A 153 -13.29 -10.34 6.20
N TYR A 154 -13.05 -9.03 6.30
CA TYR A 154 -13.46 -8.06 5.28
C TYR A 154 -12.91 -8.43 3.90
N PHE A 155 -11.61 -8.71 3.82
CA PHE A 155 -10.96 -9.09 2.56
C PHE A 155 -11.52 -10.40 1.97
N ARG A 156 -11.80 -11.40 2.80
CA ARG A 156 -12.41 -12.67 2.36
C ARG A 156 -13.86 -12.50 1.92
N SER A 157 -14.59 -11.57 2.54
CA SER A 157 -16.01 -11.30 2.23
C SER A 157 -16.23 -10.39 1.03
N GLU A 158 -15.19 -9.69 0.56
CA GLU A 158 -15.30 -8.86 -0.65
C GLU A 158 -15.51 -9.74 -1.89
N SER A 159 -16.64 -9.51 -2.55
CA SER A 159 -17.09 -10.23 -3.75
C SER A 159 -16.61 -9.57 -5.05
N GLN A 160 -16.32 -8.27 -5.00
CA GLN A 160 -15.84 -7.49 -6.12
C GLN A 160 -14.32 -7.63 -6.23
N GLY A 161 -13.88 -8.48 -7.17
CA GLY A 161 -12.46 -8.75 -7.38
C GLY A 161 -11.59 -7.51 -7.60
N MET A 162 -12.13 -6.45 -8.22
CA MET A 162 -11.40 -5.19 -8.38
C MET A 162 -11.10 -4.49 -7.04
N PHE A 163 -12.03 -4.46 -6.09
CA PHE A 163 -11.81 -3.86 -4.77
C PHE A 163 -10.87 -4.70 -3.91
N LYS A 164 -10.96 -6.02 -4.06
CA LYS A 164 -10.02 -6.96 -3.44
C LYS A 164 -8.58 -6.74 -3.94
N ALA A 165 -8.40 -6.59 -5.25
CA ALA A 165 -7.11 -6.28 -5.85
C ALA A 165 -6.59 -4.87 -5.44
N ASP A 166 -7.48 -3.89 -5.33
CA ASP A 166 -7.14 -2.53 -4.86
C ASP A 166 -6.64 -2.51 -3.41
N TRP A 167 -7.23 -3.32 -2.54
CA TRP A 167 -6.74 -3.44 -1.17
C TRP A 167 -5.42 -4.22 -1.12
N CYS A 168 -5.33 -5.34 -1.85
CA CYS A 168 -4.13 -6.16 -1.88
C CYS A 168 -2.90 -5.41 -2.39
N ARG A 169 -3.01 -4.64 -3.48
CA ARG A 169 -1.88 -3.82 -3.97
C ARG A 169 -1.43 -2.82 -2.91
N GLY A 170 -2.37 -2.26 -2.16
CA GLY A 170 -2.09 -1.33 -1.07
C GLY A 170 -1.28 -1.96 0.04
N VAL A 171 -1.68 -3.15 0.47
CA VAL A 171 -1.02 -3.95 1.51
C VAL A 171 0.38 -4.38 1.07
N ALA A 172 0.52 -4.91 -0.15
CA ALA A 172 1.80 -5.33 -0.71
C ALA A 172 2.82 -4.18 -0.74
N LEU A 173 2.39 -3.01 -1.23
CA LEU A 173 3.21 -1.82 -1.29
C LEU A 173 3.49 -1.20 0.09
N LEU A 174 2.54 -1.27 1.02
CA LEU A 174 2.74 -0.81 2.39
C LEU A 174 3.83 -1.63 3.10
N GLU A 175 3.75 -2.95 3.00
CA GLU A 175 4.70 -3.85 3.65
C GLU A 175 6.10 -3.71 3.05
N GLN A 176 6.19 -3.73 1.72
CA GLN A 176 7.46 -3.94 1.05
C GLN A 176 7.97 -2.76 0.22
N GLY A 177 7.11 -1.80 -0.11
CA GLY A 177 7.41 -0.78 -1.12
C GLY A 177 7.62 -1.38 -2.52
N GLY A 178 8.12 -0.55 -3.43
CA GLY A 178 8.43 -0.94 -4.81
C GLY A 178 7.53 -0.25 -5.82
N VAL A 179 7.39 -0.87 -6.99
CA VAL A 179 6.58 -0.37 -8.11
C VAL A 179 5.49 -1.38 -8.43
N TYR A 180 4.25 -0.96 -8.27
CA TYR A 180 3.09 -1.68 -8.73
C TYR A 180 2.71 -1.30 -10.17
N PHE A 181 2.37 -2.32 -10.96
CA PHE A 181 1.73 -2.17 -12.25
C PHE A 181 0.46 -3.04 -12.32
N ASP A 182 -0.66 -2.47 -12.80
CA ASP A 182 -1.74 -3.29 -13.36
C ASP A 182 -1.14 -4.14 -14.50
N VAL A 183 -1.56 -5.39 -14.59
CA VAL A 183 -1.04 -6.36 -15.58
C VAL A 183 -1.31 -5.97 -17.04
N ASP A 184 -2.21 -5.00 -17.26
CA ASP A 184 -2.57 -4.47 -18.57
C ASP A 184 -1.95 -3.10 -18.88
N LEU A 185 -0.98 -2.61 -18.08
CA LEU A 185 -0.22 -1.40 -18.41
C LEU A 185 0.83 -1.67 -19.50
N GLY A 186 0.87 -0.80 -20.52
CA GLY A 186 1.83 -0.92 -21.62
C GLY A 186 3.15 -0.25 -21.30
N VAL A 187 4.01 -0.88 -20.49
CA VAL A 187 5.30 -0.29 -20.07
C VAL A 187 6.32 -0.26 -21.19
N ARG A 188 6.93 0.91 -21.41
CA ARG A 188 7.84 1.18 -22.53
C ARG A 188 9.31 1.18 -22.14
N GLN A 189 9.63 1.58 -20.92
CA GLN A 189 11.00 1.68 -20.43
C GLN A 189 11.08 1.38 -18.93
N ASN A 190 12.31 1.23 -18.43
CA ASN A 190 12.58 1.06 -17.02
C ASN A 190 12.12 2.29 -16.22
N VAL A 191 11.15 2.15 -15.32
CA VAL A 191 10.63 3.32 -14.58
C VAL A 191 11.62 3.85 -13.54
N PHE A 192 12.58 3.04 -13.09
CA PHE A 192 13.63 3.51 -12.17
C PHE A 192 14.59 4.49 -12.85
N GLU A 193 14.69 4.49 -14.18
CA GLU A 193 15.44 5.50 -14.93
C GLU A 193 14.65 6.82 -15.09
N VAL A 194 13.37 6.81 -14.75
CA VAL A 194 12.47 7.97 -14.84
C VAL A 194 12.25 8.63 -13.49
N LEU A 195 12.06 7.83 -12.44
CA LEU A 195 11.85 8.29 -11.07
C LEU A 195 13.07 9.05 -10.55
N GLN A 196 12.85 10.13 -9.81
CA GLN A 196 13.91 10.79 -9.06
C GLN A 196 14.38 9.91 -7.90
N THR A 197 15.63 10.07 -7.48
CA THR A 197 16.24 9.23 -6.44
C THR A 197 15.67 9.50 -5.04
N ASN A 198 15.21 10.73 -4.79
CA ASN A 198 14.57 11.14 -3.53
C ASN A 198 13.05 10.90 -3.51
N THR A 199 12.45 10.39 -4.58
CA THR A 199 11.02 10.11 -4.66
C THR A 199 10.65 9.00 -3.69
N THR A 200 9.69 9.26 -2.80
CA THR A 200 9.15 8.28 -1.85
C THR A 200 7.76 7.79 -2.23
N LEU A 201 7.06 8.52 -3.10
CA LEU A 201 5.77 8.16 -3.67
C LEU A 201 5.70 8.67 -5.12
N ALA A 202 5.22 7.86 -6.04
CA ALA A 202 4.83 8.31 -7.37
C ALA A 202 3.52 7.65 -7.78
N THR A 203 2.64 8.43 -8.38
CA THR A 203 1.41 7.93 -9.02
C THR A 203 1.00 8.87 -10.14
N VAL A 204 -0.11 8.56 -10.79
CA VAL A 204 -0.57 9.27 -11.99
C VAL A 204 -1.86 9.99 -11.68
N LYS A 205 -1.98 11.27 -12.04
CA LYS A 205 -3.26 11.98 -12.06
C LYS A 205 -4.09 11.44 -13.21
N VAL A 206 -5.34 11.07 -12.93
CA VAL A 206 -6.28 10.67 -13.98
C VAL A 206 -6.47 11.79 -14.99
N HIS A 207 -6.85 11.43 -16.21
CA HIS A 207 -7.17 12.42 -17.23
C HIS A 207 -8.30 13.37 -16.77
N ARG A 208 -8.23 14.64 -17.18
CA ARG A 208 -9.22 15.68 -16.81
C ARG A 208 -10.64 15.39 -17.32
N GLN A 209 -10.77 14.55 -18.35
CA GLN A 209 -12.06 14.11 -18.90
C GLN A 209 -12.52 12.75 -18.35
N SER A 210 -11.84 12.20 -17.34
CA SER A 210 -12.32 11.00 -16.65
C SER A 210 -13.57 11.29 -15.83
N GLN A 211 -14.27 10.24 -15.39
CA GLN A 211 -15.42 10.36 -14.48
C GLN A 211 -15.02 10.80 -13.06
N HIS A 212 -13.72 10.81 -12.75
CA HIS A 212 -13.19 11.12 -11.42
C HIS A 212 -12.06 12.16 -11.49
N PRO A 213 -12.30 13.34 -12.09
CA PRO A 213 -11.25 14.32 -12.35
C PRO A 213 -10.52 14.71 -11.05
N GLY A 214 -9.19 14.71 -11.10
CA GLY A 214 -8.34 15.03 -9.95
C GLY A 214 -7.98 13.82 -9.08
N ALA A 215 -8.62 12.67 -9.26
CA ALA A 215 -8.24 11.44 -8.57
C ALA A 215 -6.91 10.85 -9.10
N PHE A 216 -6.48 9.74 -8.50
CA PHE A 216 -5.25 9.06 -8.90
C PHE A 216 -5.51 7.75 -9.65
N PHE A 217 -4.77 7.58 -10.74
CA PHE A 217 -4.76 6.39 -11.57
C PHE A 217 -3.86 5.34 -10.93
N GLN A 218 -4.47 4.53 -10.08
CA GLN A 218 -3.83 3.49 -9.26
C GLN A 218 -3.27 2.29 -10.02
N ALA A 219 -3.40 2.27 -11.35
CA ALA A 219 -2.76 1.24 -12.17
C ALA A 219 -1.24 1.30 -12.05
N PHE A 220 -0.69 2.45 -11.69
CA PHE A 220 0.72 2.64 -11.35
C PHE A 220 0.87 3.33 -10.00
N ILE A 221 1.64 2.70 -9.12
CA ILE A 221 2.04 3.29 -7.84
C ILE A 221 3.48 2.86 -7.59
N ALA A 222 4.37 3.81 -7.33
CA ALA A 222 5.73 3.53 -6.88
C ALA A 222 5.89 4.13 -5.48
N VAL A 223 6.38 3.37 -4.50
CA VAL A 223 6.39 3.86 -3.12
C VAL A 223 7.49 3.24 -2.28
N ALA A 224 8.05 4.04 -1.36
CA ALA A 224 8.97 3.55 -0.35
C ALA A 224 8.23 2.62 0.65
N PRO A 225 8.91 1.67 1.29
CA PRO A 225 8.29 0.79 2.27
C PRO A 225 7.70 1.62 3.43
N GLN A 226 6.59 1.16 4.00
CA GLN A 226 5.94 1.78 5.18
C GLN A 226 5.55 3.25 4.98
N HIS A 227 5.27 3.66 3.74
CA HIS A 227 4.90 5.05 3.47
C HIS A 227 3.55 5.42 4.09
N PRO A 228 3.44 6.55 4.82
CA PRO A 228 2.20 6.95 5.51
C PRO A 228 0.96 7.01 4.62
N VAL A 229 1.11 7.45 3.36
CA VAL A 229 -0.01 7.47 2.39
C VAL A 229 -0.54 6.07 2.12
N MET A 230 0.33 5.05 2.05
CA MET A 230 -0.12 3.66 1.83
C MET A 230 -0.76 3.07 3.09
N GLN A 231 -0.27 3.44 4.28
CA GLN A 231 -0.93 3.04 5.53
C GLN A 231 -2.36 3.58 5.56
N ARG A 232 -2.50 4.89 5.33
CA ARG A 232 -3.82 5.53 5.35
C ARG A 232 -4.73 4.98 4.25
N TYR A 233 -4.19 4.71 3.06
CA TYR A 233 -4.91 4.06 1.97
C TYR A 233 -5.49 2.69 2.37
N VAL A 234 -4.69 1.85 3.03
CA VAL A 234 -5.12 0.54 3.54
C VAL A 234 -6.15 0.69 4.67
N ASP A 235 -5.98 1.67 5.58
CA ASP A 235 -6.93 1.94 6.66
C ASP A 235 -8.30 2.39 6.12
N LEU A 236 -8.34 3.17 5.03
CA LEU A 236 -9.59 3.62 4.40
C LEU A 236 -10.43 2.47 3.86
N PHE A 237 -9.80 1.38 3.38
CA PHE A 237 -10.53 0.16 3.04
C PHE A 237 -11.15 -0.48 4.28
N ALA A 238 -10.40 -0.62 5.37
CA ALA A 238 -10.95 -1.16 6.61
C ALA A 238 -12.11 -0.30 7.16
N GLU A 239 -12.01 1.03 7.08
CA GLU A 239 -13.11 1.94 7.42
C GLU A 239 -14.33 1.78 6.53
N TYR A 240 -14.13 1.58 5.22
CA TYR A 240 -15.21 1.32 4.27
C TYR A 240 -15.97 0.04 4.64
N TYR A 241 -15.28 -1.08 4.85
CA TYR A 241 -15.91 -2.34 5.20
C TYR A 241 -16.54 -2.34 6.60
N ALA A 242 -16.00 -1.57 7.54
CA ALA A 242 -16.61 -1.33 8.83
C ALA A 242 -17.82 -0.37 8.79
N GLY A 243 -18.20 0.13 7.61
CA GLY A 243 -19.33 1.06 7.43
C GLY A 243 -19.06 2.48 7.93
N ARG A 244 -17.80 2.84 8.21
CA ARG A 244 -17.39 4.17 8.68
C ARG A 244 -17.06 5.14 7.53
N ASN A 245 -16.76 4.62 6.34
CA ASN A 245 -16.53 5.41 5.14
C ASN A 245 -17.56 5.03 4.04
N PRO A 246 -18.59 5.85 3.78
CA PRO A 246 -19.65 5.53 2.82
C PRO A 246 -19.29 5.90 1.37
N ALA A 247 -18.01 5.82 0.99
CA ALA A 247 -17.55 6.15 -0.35
C ALA A 247 -18.29 5.32 -1.43
N LYS A 248 -18.51 5.95 -2.59
CA LYS A 248 -19.16 5.33 -3.75
C LYS A 248 -18.30 5.52 -4.98
N GLY A 249 -18.03 4.44 -5.71
CA GLY A 249 -17.27 4.47 -6.95
C GLY A 249 -16.02 3.58 -6.90
N PRO A 250 -15.00 3.85 -7.73
CA PRO A 250 -13.77 3.07 -7.77
C PRO A 250 -12.94 3.33 -6.50
N LEU A 251 -13.12 2.47 -5.50
CA LEU A 251 -12.59 2.69 -4.14
C LEU A 251 -11.10 2.98 -4.13
N GLY A 252 -10.29 2.21 -4.84
CA GLY A 252 -8.85 2.43 -4.79
C GLY A 252 -8.40 3.77 -5.39
N VAL A 253 -9.03 4.23 -6.48
CA VAL A 253 -8.81 5.57 -7.07
C VAL A 253 -9.16 6.68 -6.07
N LEU A 254 -10.28 6.53 -5.37
CA LEU A 254 -10.79 7.52 -4.41
C LEU A 254 -9.97 7.52 -3.11
N PHE A 255 -9.70 6.35 -2.54
CA PHE A 255 -8.97 6.21 -1.28
C PHE A 255 -7.51 6.59 -1.41
N LEU A 256 -6.83 6.30 -2.53
CA LEU A 256 -5.44 6.71 -2.70
C LEU A 256 -5.34 8.24 -2.77
N ARG A 257 -6.29 8.88 -3.45
CA ARG A 257 -6.39 10.34 -3.50
C ARG A 257 -6.72 10.93 -2.12
N GLN A 258 -7.69 10.36 -1.41
CA GLN A 258 -8.09 10.79 -0.08
C GLN A 258 -6.92 10.68 0.92
N ALA A 259 -6.25 9.53 0.97
CA ALA A 259 -5.09 9.31 1.84
C ALA A 259 -3.96 10.32 1.59
N PHE A 260 -3.70 10.63 0.32
CA PHE A 260 -2.71 11.64 -0.03
C PHE A 260 -3.12 13.05 0.42
N ASP A 261 -4.35 13.47 0.12
CA ASP A 261 -4.82 14.83 0.44
C ASP A 261 -4.86 15.08 1.96
N GLU A 262 -5.32 14.09 2.74
CA GLU A 262 -5.32 14.16 4.22
C GLU A 262 -3.90 14.38 4.75
N LEU A 263 -2.95 13.57 4.30
CA LEU A 263 -1.58 13.60 4.84
C LEU A 263 -0.73 14.75 4.30
N VAL A 264 -0.93 15.22 3.06
CA VAL A 264 -0.18 16.38 2.55
C VAL A 264 -0.59 17.66 3.28
N GLY A 265 -1.85 17.78 3.70
CA GLY A 265 -2.30 18.90 4.52
C GLY A 265 -1.59 18.95 5.88
N GLU A 266 -1.33 17.79 6.47
CA GLU A 266 -0.68 17.65 7.77
C GLU A 266 0.86 17.65 7.69
N GLN A 267 1.40 17.08 6.62
CA GLN A 267 2.83 16.80 6.43
C GLN A 267 3.29 17.23 5.03
N PRO A 268 3.59 18.53 4.81
CA PRO A 268 3.99 19.06 3.50
C PRO A 268 5.22 18.40 2.88
N ALA A 269 6.08 17.78 3.71
CA ALA A 269 7.24 17.02 3.25
C ALA A 269 6.87 15.86 2.32
N ILE A 270 5.69 15.24 2.50
CA ILE A 270 5.19 14.17 1.61
C ILE A 270 5.09 14.70 0.18
N ASN A 271 4.56 15.91 -0.01
CA ASN A 271 4.42 16.50 -1.35
C ASN A 271 5.79 16.82 -1.98
N ALA A 272 6.81 17.16 -1.17
CA ALA A 272 8.16 17.46 -1.66
C ALA A 272 8.89 16.24 -2.22
N THR A 273 8.51 15.03 -1.80
CA THR A 273 9.09 13.75 -2.27
C THR A 273 8.09 12.93 -3.09
N THR A 274 6.96 13.52 -3.48
CA THR A 274 5.96 12.86 -4.33
C THR A 274 6.06 13.30 -5.78
N GLU A 275 6.10 12.34 -6.70
CA GLU A 275 5.95 12.58 -8.13
C GLU A 275 4.52 12.31 -8.59
N LEU A 276 3.83 13.35 -9.07
CA LEU A 276 2.51 13.19 -9.67
C LEU A 276 2.61 13.33 -11.19
N TRP A 277 2.66 12.20 -11.87
CA TRP A 277 2.64 12.12 -13.33
C TRP A 277 1.24 12.41 -13.87
N GLN A 278 1.10 12.58 -15.18
CA GLN A 278 -0.19 12.94 -15.78
C GLN A 278 -0.60 11.96 -16.88
N GLU A 279 -1.79 11.38 -16.75
CA GLU A 279 -2.45 10.71 -17.86
C GLU A 279 -2.97 11.75 -18.87
N VAL A 280 -2.61 11.60 -20.14
CA VAL A 280 -3.04 12.48 -21.23
C VAL A 280 -3.55 11.67 -22.41
N LEU A 281 -4.55 12.21 -23.11
CA LEU A 281 -4.97 11.64 -24.38
C LEU A 281 -3.91 11.91 -25.45
N TYR A 282 -3.41 10.85 -26.08
CA TYR A 282 -2.53 10.91 -27.24
C TYR A 282 -3.19 11.71 -28.36
N GLN A 283 -2.48 12.71 -28.84
CA GLN A 283 -2.84 13.45 -30.04
C GLN A 283 -1.70 13.32 -31.05
N LYS A 284 -2.03 13.25 -32.35
CA LYS A 284 -1.03 13.17 -33.42
C LYS A 284 -0.05 14.36 -33.39
N SER A 285 -0.51 15.52 -32.90
CA SER A 285 0.29 16.72 -32.65
C SER A 285 1.40 16.51 -31.61
N MET A 286 1.33 15.47 -30.78
CA MET A 286 2.37 15.15 -29.79
C MET A 286 3.60 14.50 -30.42
N LYS A 287 3.48 13.92 -31.63
CA LYS A 287 4.56 13.16 -32.29
C LYS A 287 5.92 13.86 -32.31
N PRO A 288 6.04 15.17 -32.60
CA PRO A 288 7.33 15.87 -32.60
C PRO A 288 8.02 15.96 -31.23
N TYR A 289 7.27 15.74 -30.14
CA TYR A 289 7.79 15.79 -28.76
C TYR A 289 8.03 14.40 -28.18
N LEU A 290 7.70 13.35 -28.92
CA LEU A 290 7.93 11.97 -28.52
C LEU A 290 9.23 11.49 -29.16
N SER A 291 9.91 10.57 -28.48
CA SER A 291 11.09 9.91 -29.03
C SER A 291 10.75 9.15 -30.33
N ASP A 292 11.71 9.04 -31.25
CA ASP A 292 11.49 8.37 -32.54
C ASP A 292 11.13 6.88 -32.40
N ASP A 293 11.52 6.25 -31.29
CA ASP A 293 11.16 4.88 -30.93
C ASP A 293 9.74 4.77 -30.33
N PHE A 294 8.99 5.88 -30.26
CA PHE A 294 7.58 5.90 -29.86
C PHE A 294 6.72 5.18 -30.89
N LYS A 295 6.48 3.89 -30.62
CA LYS A 295 5.52 3.07 -31.34
C LYS A 295 4.28 2.85 -30.47
N PRO A 296 3.09 3.26 -30.91
CA PRO A 296 1.86 2.92 -30.20
C PRO A 296 1.74 1.40 -30.06
N PRO A 297 1.09 0.88 -29.01
CA PRO A 297 0.90 -0.56 -28.85
C PRO A 297 0.10 -1.09 -30.04
N VAL A 298 0.58 -2.17 -30.66
CA VAL A 298 -0.04 -2.80 -31.84
C VAL A 298 -0.69 -4.16 -31.53
N TRP A 299 -0.75 -4.57 -30.26
CA TRP A 299 -1.12 -5.95 -29.91
C TRP A 299 -2.62 -6.08 -29.61
N GLY A 300 -3.30 -7.07 -30.19
CA GLY A 300 -4.72 -7.34 -29.92
C GLY A 300 -5.68 -6.65 -30.89
N THR A 301 -6.96 -7.06 -30.83
CA THR A 301 -8.01 -6.61 -31.76
C THR A 301 -8.80 -5.41 -31.26
N ARG A 302 -8.62 -5.03 -29.98
CA ARG A 302 -9.25 -3.85 -29.36
C ARG A 302 -8.30 -2.66 -29.43
N ARG A 303 -8.82 -1.44 -29.64
CA ARG A 303 -7.98 -0.22 -29.66
C ARG A 303 -7.20 -0.14 -28.35
N ALA A 304 -5.91 0.18 -28.38
CA ALA A 304 -5.26 0.70 -27.17
C ALA A 304 -6.08 1.91 -26.72
N CYS A 305 -6.35 2.02 -25.42
CA CYS A 305 -6.86 3.25 -24.87
C CYS A 305 -5.80 4.30 -25.22
N HIS A 306 -6.17 5.34 -25.98
CA HIS A 306 -5.22 6.34 -26.48
C HIS A 306 -4.61 7.20 -25.35
N PHE A 307 -4.65 6.76 -24.10
CA PHE A 307 -4.08 7.45 -22.97
C PHE A 307 -2.63 7.00 -22.77
N LEU A 308 -1.76 7.99 -22.60
CA LEU A 308 -0.36 7.82 -22.25
C LEU A 308 -0.08 8.55 -20.96
N VAL A 309 0.91 8.07 -20.21
CA VAL A 309 1.33 8.71 -18.97
C VAL A 309 2.60 9.50 -19.23
N VAL A 310 2.57 10.79 -18.93
CA VAL A 310 3.71 11.68 -19.05
C VAL A 310 4.28 11.92 -17.65
N ALA A 311 5.53 11.50 -17.44
CA ALA A 311 6.24 11.69 -16.18
C ALA A 311 6.78 13.13 -16.04
N ARG A 312 7.28 13.70 -17.15
CA ARG A 312 7.82 15.06 -17.22
C ARG A 312 7.30 15.74 -18.49
N LEU A 313 6.81 16.97 -18.32
CA LEU A 313 6.28 17.80 -19.42
C LEU A 313 7.39 18.55 -20.19
N GLU A 314 8.66 18.34 -19.82
CA GLU A 314 9.82 18.84 -20.56
C GLU A 314 9.95 18.11 -21.90
N VAL A 315 10.49 18.79 -22.92
CA VAL A 315 10.69 18.21 -24.25
C VAL A 315 12.12 17.65 -24.37
N PRO A 316 12.32 16.42 -24.87
CA PRO A 316 11.30 15.47 -25.30
C PRO A 316 10.49 14.91 -24.12
N LEU A 317 9.18 14.71 -24.34
CA LEU A 317 8.27 14.19 -23.32
C LEU A 317 8.71 12.79 -22.89
N VAL A 318 8.77 12.59 -21.57
CA VAL A 318 9.09 11.27 -21.00
C VAL A 318 7.81 10.50 -20.78
N VAL A 319 7.57 9.50 -21.64
CA VAL A 319 6.36 8.66 -21.64
C VAL A 319 6.72 7.22 -21.23
N PRO A 320 6.76 6.92 -19.92
CA PRO A 320 7.18 5.61 -19.42
C PRO A 320 6.23 4.48 -19.83
N PHE A 321 4.93 4.77 -20.00
CA PHE A 321 3.93 3.75 -20.33
C PHE A 321 2.64 4.30 -20.93
N TYR A 322 1.89 3.40 -21.55
CA TYR A 322 0.48 3.59 -21.92
C TYR A 322 -0.43 3.16 -20.77
N SER A 323 -1.54 3.86 -20.56
CA SER A 323 -2.49 3.53 -19.49
C SER A 323 -3.11 2.15 -19.64
N ARG A 324 -3.17 1.61 -20.87
CA ARG A 324 -3.61 0.25 -21.17
C ARG A 324 -2.90 -0.28 -22.41
N ILE A 325 -2.65 -1.59 -22.47
CA ILE A 325 -2.27 -2.29 -23.69
C ILE A 325 -3.46 -2.41 -24.65
N ALA A 326 -3.17 -2.49 -25.95
CA ALA A 326 -4.18 -2.90 -26.90
C ALA A 326 -4.62 -4.36 -26.59
N GLY A 327 -5.88 -4.68 -26.90
CA GLY A 327 -6.51 -5.95 -26.50
C GLY A 327 -7.14 -5.97 -25.11
N SER A 328 -6.80 -5.05 -24.20
CA SER A 328 -7.49 -4.95 -22.89
C SER A 328 -8.99 -4.70 -23.08
N ARG A 329 -9.83 -5.44 -22.34
CA ARG A 329 -11.30 -5.29 -22.39
C ARG A 329 -11.77 -3.89 -22.03
N MET A 330 -10.96 -3.14 -21.29
CA MET A 330 -11.25 -1.77 -20.85
C MET A 330 -11.28 -0.76 -21.99
N CYS A 331 -10.75 -1.11 -23.16
CA CYS A 331 -10.70 -0.20 -24.29
C CYS A 331 -11.83 -0.48 -25.32
N PRO A 332 -12.48 0.57 -25.85
CA PRO A 332 -13.62 0.40 -26.74
C PRO A 332 -13.22 -0.31 -28.04
N LEU A 333 -14.11 -1.20 -28.52
CA LEU A 333 -13.93 -1.89 -29.79
C LEU A 333 -13.65 -0.89 -30.92
N GLN A 334 -12.76 -1.28 -31.84
CA GLN A 334 -12.56 -0.53 -33.06
C GLN A 334 -13.82 -0.69 -33.90
N GLN A 335 -14.57 0.40 -34.11
CA GLN A 335 -15.57 0.40 -35.16
C GLN A 335 -14.83 0.19 -36.47
N ARG A 336 -15.03 -0.97 -37.11
CA ARG A 336 -14.54 -1.21 -38.47
C ARG A 336 -15.20 -0.14 -39.34
N LYS A 337 -14.40 0.80 -39.84
CA LYS A 337 -14.85 1.76 -40.85
C LYS A 337 -14.79 1.11 -42.22
#